data_AF-A0A068TZI3-F1
#
_entry.id   AF-A0A068TZI3-F1
#
_cell.length_a   1.000
_cell.length_b   1.000
_cell.length_c   1.000
_cell.angle_alpha   90.00
_cell.angle_beta   90.00
_cell.angle_gamma   90.00
#
_symmetry.space_group_name_H-M   'P 1'
#
loop_
_entity.id
_entity.type
_entity.pdbx_description
1 polymer ?
#
loop_
_entity_poly.entity_id
_entity_poly.type
_entity_poly.pdbx_seq_one_letter_code
_entity_poly.pdbx_strand_id
1 'polypeptide(L)'
;MKQGLASFVTFAVTHFNDPRISSAELKDLLLQSISVLVQYKEFIAVFERNEAAIQRMPKALLSAFDNRSWVPVTNILVQLCKGSGFGSSKHVEVFFYFLQKLLLDACVQDEELFSAFLNCLFNTLSWSMTEFSVSIREMQENYQFLGKELNIWINLLSIFSFICILDILQRKCSVIFDLSCNPARVLEFCTREIPQAFLSGVDTNLRRLTELIVFIINQLTSSVDPEFLDLSIRRPSPEKVNGGMILGPLAGIILNLLDASQEADCGDHNDIVNIFASMDCAETVLHGFYLLEYNWAGLVKGVDDISKLKQLETLSSLLICQKESQEFEMMVCAEESNSDNNICCICYACEANAQFVPCSHSPCFGCKTRHVLNCQRYFFCNATVTEAVRTEAEAANIA
;
A
#
# COMPACT_ATOMS: atom_id res chain seq x y z
N MET A 1 -11.15 -37.85 -6.80
CA MET A 1 -11.18 -36.43 -7.24
C MET A 1 -9.84 -35.86 -7.72
N LYS A 2 -8.69 -36.57 -7.66
CA LYS A 2 -7.39 -36.02 -8.12
C LYS A 2 -7.10 -36.21 -9.62
N GLN A 3 -7.88 -37.03 -10.34
CA GLN A 3 -7.74 -37.16 -11.80
C GLN A 3 -8.27 -35.89 -12.49
N GLY A 4 -7.44 -35.25 -13.30
CA GLY A 4 -7.77 -34.04 -14.05
C GLY A 4 -7.42 -32.72 -13.36
N LEU A 5 -7.16 -32.69 -12.05
CA LEU A 5 -6.83 -31.45 -11.33
C LEU A 5 -5.53 -30.81 -11.85
N ALA A 6 -4.48 -31.60 -12.13
CA ALA A 6 -3.25 -31.07 -12.70
C ALA A 6 -3.48 -30.44 -14.08
N SER A 7 -4.29 -31.09 -14.94
CA SER A 7 -4.67 -30.54 -16.25
C SER A 7 -5.49 -29.27 -16.12
N PHE A 8 -6.40 -29.21 -15.14
CA PHE A 8 -7.17 -28.00 -14.84
C PHE A 8 -6.28 -26.86 -14.37
N VAL A 9 -5.33 -27.13 -13.45
CA VAL A 9 -4.33 -26.13 -13.01
C VAL A 9 -3.54 -25.62 -14.20
N THR A 10 -3.02 -26.50 -15.07
CA THR A 10 -2.31 -26.10 -16.30
C THR A 10 -3.16 -25.17 -17.16
N PHE A 11 -4.44 -25.52 -17.36
CA PHE A 11 -5.36 -24.70 -18.13
C PHE A 11 -5.57 -23.32 -17.47
N ALA A 12 -5.91 -23.29 -16.19
CA ALA A 12 -6.19 -22.06 -15.48
C ALA A 12 -4.98 -21.11 -15.49
N VAL A 13 -3.80 -21.59 -15.08
CA VAL A 13 -2.57 -20.77 -14.99
C VAL A 13 -2.04 -20.32 -16.35
N THR A 14 -2.36 -21.04 -17.43
CA THR A 14 -1.96 -20.66 -18.78
C THR A 14 -2.90 -19.60 -19.38
N HIS A 15 -4.18 -19.62 -19.00
CA HIS A 15 -5.21 -18.91 -19.76
C HIS A 15 -5.82 -17.69 -19.07
N PHE A 16 -5.62 -17.50 -17.77
CA PHE A 16 -6.24 -16.35 -17.07
C PHE A 16 -5.79 -14.98 -17.62
N ASN A 17 -4.58 -14.87 -18.15
CA ASN A 17 -4.05 -13.67 -18.79
C ASN A 17 -3.82 -13.84 -20.31
N ASP A 18 -4.51 -14.79 -20.95
CA ASP A 18 -4.33 -15.06 -22.38
C ASP A 18 -5.04 -13.98 -23.22
N PRO A 19 -4.34 -13.29 -24.14
CA PRO A 19 -4.93 -12.24 -24.98
C PRO A 19 -6.00 -12.79 -25.94
N ARG A 20 -6.00 -14.10 -26.23
CA ARG A 20 -7.00 -14.74 -27.10
C ARG A 20 -8.37 -14.88 -26.42
N ILE A 21 -8.43 -14.79 -25.09
CA ILE A 21 -9.68 -14.84 -24.35
C ILE A 21 -10.19 -13.41 -24.19
N SER A 22 -11.23 -13.06 -24.95
CA SER A 22 -11.83 -11.72 -24.91
C SER A 22 -12.84 -11.53 -23.77
N SER A 23 -13.56 -12.58 -23.38
CA SER A 23 -14.48 -12.51 -22.23
C SER A 23 -13.66 -12.47 -20.96
N ALA A 24 -13.86 -11.42 -20.20
CA ALA A 24 -13.10 -11.23 -18.99
C ALA A 24 -13.85 -11.67 -17.73
N GLU A 25 -15.14 -11.96 -17.84
CA GLU A 25 -15.85 -12.81 -16.86
C GLU A 25 -15.20 -14.21 -16.81
N LEU A 26 -14.79 -14.76 -17.96
CA LEU A 26 -14.05 -16.03 -18.01
C LEU A 26 -12.66 -15.90 -17.37
N LYS A 27 -11.94 -14.79 -17.62
CA LYS A 27 -10.64 -14.53 -16.96
C LYS A 27 -10.79 -14.42 -15.45
N ASP A 28 -11.81 -13.71 -14.99
CA ASP A 28 -12.11 -13.58 -13.56
C ASP A 28 -12.51 -14.93 -12.96
N LEU A 29 -13.28 -15.77 -13.67
CA LEU A 29 -13.60 -17.13 -13.23
C LEU A 29 -12.34 -18.01 -13.09
N LEU A 30 -11.39 -17.90 -14.02
CA LEU A 30 -10.12 -18.61 -13.93
C LEU A 30 -9.29 -18.15 -12.73
N LEU A 31 -9.17 -16.83 -12.52
CA LEU A 31 -8.47 -16.28 -11.36
C LEU A 31 -9.15 -16.67 -10.04
N GLN A 32 -10.48 -16.60 -9.96
CA GLN A 32 -11.22 -17.06 -8.78
C GLN A 32 -11.03 -18.55 -8.53
N SER A 33 -10.99 -19.36 -9.59
CA SER A 33 -10.69 -20.80 -9.46
C SER A 33 -9.30 -21.03 -8.87
N ILE A 34 -8.29 -20.29 -9.34
CA ILE A 34 -6.94 -20.34 -8.78
C ILE A 34 -6.96 -19.90 -7.31
N SER A 35 -7.60 -18.76 -7.01
CA SER A 35 -7.75 -18.21 -5.65
C SER A 35 -8.32 -19.23 -4.67
N VAL A 36 -9.40 -19.94 -5.05
CA VAL A 36 -9.99 -20.99 -4.22
C VAL A 36 -9.03 -22.16 -4.04
N LEU A 37 -8.36 -22.61 -5.10
CA LEU A 37 -7.46 -23.76 -4.99
C LEU A 37 -6.25 -23.47 -4.10
N VAL A 38 -5.63 -22.29 -4.21
CA VAL A 38 -4.44 -21.93 -3.40
C VAL A 38 -4.75 -21.73 -1.91
N GLN A 39 -6.03 -21.69 -1.50
CA GLN A 39 -6.41 -21.65 -0.08
C GLN A 39 -6.23 -23.00 0.61
N TYR A 40 -6.23 -24.11 -0.13
CA TYR A 40 -6.14 -25.45 0.43
C TYR A 40 -4.77 -26.08 0.20
N LYS A 41 -4.14 -26.50 1.30
CA LYS A 41 -2.80 -27.11 1.33
C LYS A 41 -2.64 -28.28 0.36
N GLU A 42 -3.68 -29.10 0.20
CA GLU A 42 -3.64 -30.26 -0.69
C GLU A 42 -3.53 -29.91 -2.17
N PHE A 43 -4.01 -28.73 -2.57
CA PHE A 43 -3.98 -28.29 -3.97
C PHE A 43 -2.71 -27.50 -4.29
N ILE A 44 -2.10 -26.82 -3.33
CA ILE A 44 -0.81 -26.13 -3.51
C ILE A 44 0.27 -27.09 -4.01
N ALA A 45 0.35 -28.30 -3.44
CA ALA A 45 1.27 -29.33 -3.90
C ALA A 45 1.09 -29.71 -5.38
N VAL A 46 -0.08 -29.43 -5.98
CA VAL A 46 -0.32 -29.61 -7.42
C VAL A 46 0.28 -28.44 -8.21
N PHE A 47 0.16 -27.20 -7.73
CA PHE A 47 0.82 -26.04 -8.34
C PHE A 47 2.34 -26.18 -8.31
N GLU A 48 2.92 -26.59 -7.17
CA GLU A 48 4.37 -26.78 -7.02
C GLU A 48 4.96 -27.89 -7.91
N ARG A 49 4.13 -28.81 -8.41
CA ARG A 49 4.54 -29.90 -9.31
C ARG A 49 4.13 -29.65 -10.76
N ASN A 50 3.44 -28.55 -11.03
CA ASN A 50 2.91 -28.24 -12.35
C ASN A 50 3.87 -27.29 -13.08
N GLU A 51 4.46 -27.76 -14.17
CA GLU A 51 5.44 -26.99 -14.94
C GLU A 51 4.90 -25.64 -15.45
N ALA A 52 3.65 -25.60 -15.91
CA ALA A 52 3.02 -24.36 -16.38
C ALA A 52 2.80 -23.36 -15.23
N ALA A 53 2.42 -23.85 -14.04
CA ALA A 53 2.28 -23.01 -12.85
C ALA A 53 3.64 -22.42 -12.45
N ILE A 54 4.68 -23.25 -12.38
CA ILE A 54 6.03 -22.82 -12.01
C ILE A 54 6.57 -21.75 -12.96
N GLN A 55 6.44 -21.98 -14.27
CA GLN A 55 7.08 -21.13 -15.28
C GLN A 55 6.29 -19.85 -15.61
N ARG A 56 4.94 -19.91 -15.58
CA ARG A 56 4.09 -18.82 -16.11
C ARG A 56 3.37 -18.04 -15.03
N MET A 57 2.89 -18.71 -13.99
CA MET A 57 1.98 -18.11 -13.02
C MET A 57 2.57 -16.87 -12.32
N PRO A 58 3.84 -16.84 -11.87
CA PRO A 58 4.40 -15.67 -11.19
C PRO A 58 4.34 -14.39 -12.02
N LYS A 59 4.95 -14.40 -13.22
CA LYS A 59 4.96 -13.23 -14.12
C LYS A 59 3.56 -12.88 -14.61
N ALA A 60 2.73 -13.88 -14.90
CA ALA A 60 1.37 -13.65 -15.35
C ALA A 60 0.49 -13.02 -14.25
N LEU A 61 0.69 -13.35 -12.97
CA LEU A 61 -0.02 -12.72 -11.85
C LEU A 61 0.38 -11.26 -11.69
N LEU A 62 1.69 -10.96 -11.73
CA LEU A 62 2.18 -9.58 -11.65
C LEU A 62 1.63 -8.74 -12.81
N SER A 63 1.63 -9.28 -14.03
CA SER A 63 1.09 -8.60 -15.22
C SER A 63 -0.43 -8.46 -15.21
N ALA A 64 -1.17 -9.38 -14.61
CA ALA A 64 -2.63 -9.34 -14.53
C ALA A 64 -3.14 -8.49 -13.37
N PHE A 65 -2.25 -7.97 -12.51
CA PHE A 65 -2.61 -7.03 -11.47
C PHE A 65 -2.90 -5.66 -12.08
N ASP A 66 -4.17 -5.43 -12.43
CA ASP A 66 -4.66 -4.19 -13.03
C ASP A 66 -5.95 -3.71 -12.35
N ASN A 67 -6.47 -2.56 -12.78
CA ASN A 67 -7.68 -1.95 -12.22
C ASN A 67 -8.92 -2.87 -12.25
N ARG A 68 -8.93 -3.92 -13.08
CA ARG A 68 -10.06 -4.83 -13.22
C ARG A 68 -9.89 -6.08 -12.37
N SER A 69 -8.74 -6.74 -12.49
CA SER A 69 -8.51 -8.06 -11.93
C SER A 69 -7.70 -8.03 -10.63
N TRP A 70 -7.40 -6.84 -10.08
CA TRP A 70 -6.66 -6.73 -8.82
C TRP A 70 -7.29 -7.54 -7.68
N VAL A 71 -8.62 -7.57 -7.51
CA VAL A 71 -9.24 -8.30 -6.38
C VAL A 71 -8.88 -9.78 -6.37
N PRO A 72 -9.19 -10.58 -7.41
CA PRO A 72 -8.84 -11.99 -7.41
C PRO A 72 -7.32 -12.22 -7.47
N VAL A 73 -6.54 -11.37 -8.15
CA VAL A 73 -5.07 -11.49 -8.16
C VAL A 73 -4.49 -11.26 -6.77
N THR A 74 -4.93 -10.22 -6.06
CA THR A 74 -4.46 -9.91 -4.70
C THR A 74 -4.83 -11.02 -3.74
N ASN A 75 -6.02 -11.62 -3.87
CA ASN A 75 -6.42 -12.77 -3.06
C ASN A 75 -5.45 -13.95 -3.25
N ILE A 76 -5.03 -14.24 -4.48
CA ILE A 76 -4.00 -15.25 -4.77
C ILE A 76 -2.68 -14.85 -4.13
N LEU A 77 -2.20 -13.62 -4.37
CA LEU A 77 -0.93 -13.12 -3.86
C LEU A 77 -0.86 -13.19 -2.33
N VAL A 78 -1.91 -12.77 -1.63
CA VAL A 78 -1.99 -12.87 -0.16
C VAL A 78 -1.88 -14.32 0.30
N GLN A 79 -2.48 -15.29 -0.40
CA GLN A 79 -2.28 -16.71 -0.06
C GLN A 79 -0.81 -17.12 -0.23
N LEU A 80 -0.15 -16.69 -1.30
CA LEU A 80 1.27 -16.98 -1.55
C LEU A 80 2.20 -16.30 -0.54
N CYS A 81 1.81 -15.12 -0.03
CA CYS A 81 2.55 -14.33 0.94
C CYS A 81 2.20 -14.68 2.40
N LYS A 82 1.36 -15.69 2.64
CA LYS A 82 0.95 -16.04 4.02
C LYS A 82 2.18 -16.39 4.85
N GLY A 83 2.36 -15.69 5.97
CA GLY A 83 3.40 -16.00 6.95
C GLY A 83 4.61 -15.09 7.03
N SER A 84 4.69 -14.14 6.12
CA SER A 84 5.80 -13.19 6.05
C SER A 84 5.51 -11.87 6.79
N GLY A 85 4.29 -11.68 7.30
CA GLY A 85 3.85 -10.39 7.87
C GLY A 85 4.00 -10.26 9.39
N PHE A 86 3.99 -9.03 9.86
CA PHE A 86 3.85 -8.65 11.26
C PHE A 86 2.55 -9.23 11.85
N GLY A 87 2.67 -9.77 13.08
CA GLY A 87 1.59 -10.48 13.76
C GLY A 87 1.17 -11.80 13.10
N SER A 88 1.86 -12.26 12.04
CA SER A 88 1.60 -13.57 11.46
C SER A 88 2.27 -14.67 12.29
N SER A 89 1.57 -15.79 12.48
CA SER A 89 2.14 -16.96 13.14
C SER A 89 3.29 -17.49 12.29
N LYS A 90 4.51 -17.52 12.85
CA LYS A 90 5.71 -18.10 12.21
C LYS A 90 5.57 -19.59 11.86
N HIS A 91 4.51 -20.26 12.31
CA HIS A 91 4.13 -21.60 11.84
C HIS A 91 3.52 -21.53 10.44
N VAL A 92 4.32 -21.10 9.48
CA VAL A 92 3.96 -21.16 8.08
C VAL A 92 4.57 -22.41 7.53
N GLU A 93 3.69 -23.27 7.06
CA GLU A 93 4.08 -24.56 6.54
C GLU A 93 4.93 -24.35 5.29
N VAL A 94 5.99 -25.15 5.19
CA VAL A 94 7.03 -25.13 4.14
C VAL A 94 6.46 -25.12 2.71
N PHE A 95 5.18 -25.48 2.53
CA PHE A 95 4.47 -25.59 1.26
C PHE A 95 4.22 -24.27 0.50
N PHE A 96 4.35 -23.10 1.13
CA PHE A 96 4.21 -21.83 0.40
C PHE A 96 5.56 -21.26 -0.07
N TYR A 97 6.66 -21.70 0.54
CA TYR A 97 7.98 -21.12 0.34
C TYR A 97 8.46 -21.25 -1.11
N PHE A 98 8.12 -22.34 -1.80
CA PHE A 98 8.56 -22.53 -3.18
C PHE A 98 7.86 -21.57 -4.16
N LEU A 99 6.53 -21.46 -4.10
CA LEU A 99 5.77 -20.51 -4.94
C LEU A 99 6.10 -19.06 -4.57
N GLN A 100 6.31 -18.77 -3.28
CA GLN A 100 6.79 -17.47 -2.80
C GLN A 100 8.14 -17.13 -3.45
N LYS A 101 9.10 -18.06 -3.43
CA LYS A 101 10.40 -17.87 -4.06
C LYS A 101 10.29 -17.62 -5.57
N LEU A 102 9.42 -18.36 -6.26
CA LEU A 102 9.19 -18.14 -7.70
C LEU A 102 8.58 -16.75 -8.00
N LEU A 103 7.70 -16.25 -7.12
CA LEU A 103 7.18 -14.89 -7.21
C LEU A 103 8.29 -13.85 -7.03
N LEU A 104 9.18 -14.06 -6.06
CA LEU A 104 10.33 -13.19 -5.83
C LEU A 104 11.32 -13.21 -6.99
N ASP A 105 11.66 -14.39 -7.50
CA ASP A 105 12.51 -14.56 -8.67
C ASP A 105 11.93 -13.81 -9.88
N ALA A 106 10.60 -13.82 -10.06
CA ALA A 106 9.93 -13.08 -11.12
C ALA A 106 10.04 -11.55 -10.92
N CYS A 107 9.93 -11.05 -9.69
CA CYS A 107 10.09 -9.62 -9.39
C CYS A 107 11.54 -9.15 -9.60
N VAL A 108 12.53 -9.95 -9.20
CA VAL A 108 13.96 -9.59 -9.30
C VAL A 108 14.47 -9.68 -10.74
N GLN A 109 13.96 -10.62 -11.53
CA GLN A 109 14.38 -10.79 -12.93
C GLN A 109 13.80 -9.74 -13.89
N ASP A 110 12.71 -9.08 -13.52
CA ASP A 110 11.95 -8.18 -14.39
C ASP A 110 11.57 -6.90 -13.62
N GLU A 111 12.54 -5.99 -13.51
CA GLU A 111 12.41 -4.75 -12.73
C GLU A 111 11.30 -3.83 -13.28
N GLU A 112 11.12 -3.79 -14.60
CA GLU A 112 10.05 -3.00 -15.24
C GLU A 112 8.66 -3.56 -14.88
N LEU A 113 8.48 -4.88 -14.96
CA LEU A 113 7.24 -5.53 -14.54
C LEU A 113 6.95 -5.30 -13.05
N PHE A 114 7.98 -5.43 -12.20
CA PHE A 114 7.83 -5.19 -10.77
C PHE A 114 7.51 -3.73 -10.45
N SER A 115 8.14 -2.77 -11.14
CA SER A 115 7.86 -1.34 -11.01
C SER A 115 6.42 -1.00 -11.44
N ALA A 116 5.95 -1.57 -12.56
CA ALA A 116 4.57 -1.41 -13.01
C ALA A 116 3.57 -2.02 -12.01
N PHE A 117 3.88 -3.21 -11.49
CA PHE A 117 3.11 -3.88 -10.44
C PHE A 117 3.04 -3.04 -9.16
N LEU A 118 4.17 -2.57 -8.64
CA LEU A 118 4.22 -1.71 -7.45
C LEU A 118 3.44 -0.42 -7.67
N ASN A 119 3.56 0.19 -8.85
CA ASN A 119 2.79 1.38 -9.18
C ASN A 119 1.28 1.12 -9.10
N CYS A 120 0.82 0.02 -9.70
CA CYS A 120 -0.58 -0.38 -9.62
C CYS A 120 -1.00 -0.72 -8.19
N LEU A 121 -0.13 -1.37 -7.40
CA LEU A 121 -0.39 -1.72 -6.01
C LEU A 121 -0.59 -0.48 -5.14
N PHE A 122 0.27 0.53 -5.26
CA PHE A 122 0.13 1.82 -4.59
C PHE A 122 -1.18 2.52 -4.97
N ASN A 123 -1.50 2.57 -6.27
CA ASN A 123 -2.71 3.22 -6.76
C ASN A 123 -3.97 2.50 -6.27
N THR A 124 -3.99 1.17 -6.33
CA THR A 124 -5.09 0.32 -5.87
C THR A 124 -5.37 0.52 -4.37
N LEU A 125 -4.32 0.48 -3.53
CA LEU A 125 -4.47 0.67 -2.09
C LEU A 125 -4.90 2.10 -1.74
N SER A 126 -4.34 3.11 -2.41
CA SER A 126 -4.75 4.51 -2.22
C SER A 126 -6.22 4.71 -2.59
N TRP A 127 -6.64 4.14 -3.72
CA TRP A 127 -8.03 4.21 -4.19
C TRP A 127 -8.98 3.49 -3.24
N SER A 128 -8.68 2.25 -2.84
CA SER A 128 -9.56 1.48 -1.96
C SER A 128 -9.72 2.14 -0.58
N MET A 129 -8.66 2.76 -0.07
CA MET A 129 -8.70 3.51 1.18
C MET A 129 -9.45 4.85 1.06
N THR A 130 -9.42 5.48 -0.13
CA THR A 130 -10.26 6.65 -0.42
C THR A 130 -11.74 6.26 -0.45
N GLU A 131 -12.09 5.17 -1.14
CA GLU A 131 -13.46 4.63 -1.16
C GLU A 131 -13.95 4.23 0.23
N PHE A 132 -13.07 3.69 1.07
CA PHE A 132 -13.37 3.38 2.47
C PHE A 132 -13.68 4.65 3.26
N SER A 133 -12.85 5.69 3.14
CA SER A 133 -13.06 6.98 3.81
C SER A 133 -14.38 7.63 3.40
N VAL A 134 -14.69 7.64 2.11
CA VAL A 134 -15.97 8.13 1.58
C VAL A 134 -17.14 7.34 2.16
N SER A 135 -17.02 6.00 2.20
CA SER A 135 -18.08 5.13 2.72
C SER A 135 -18.32 5.31 4.22
N ILE A 136 -17.25 5.47 5.01
CA ILE A 136 -17.35 5.79 6.43
C ILE A 136 -18.04 7.13 6.64
N ARG A 137 -17.64 8.16 5.88
CA ARG A 137 -18.24 9.50 6.00
C ARG A 137 -19.72 9.48 5.66
N GLU A 138 -20.09 8.78 4.58
CA GLU A 138 -21.49 8.56 4.21
C GLU A 138 -22.25 7.87 5.35
N MET A 139 -21.67 6.83 5.96
CA MET A 139 -22.27 6.16 7.13
C MET A 139 -22.41 7.10 8.33
N GLN A 140 -21.40 7.92 8.60
CA GLN A 140 -21.36 8.85 9.74
C GLN A 140 -22.41 9.96 9.60
N GLU A 141 -22.54 10.54 8.41
CA GLU A 141 -23.55 11.57 8.12
C GLU A 141 -24.98 11.04 8.31
N ASN A 142 -25.24 9.82 7.83
CA ASN A 142 -26.52 9.14 8.05
C ASN A 142 -26.73 8.83 9.53
N TYR A 143 -25.70 8.38 10.25
CA TYR A 143 -25.81 8.11 11.69
C TYR A 143 -26.09 9.38 12.51
N GLN A 144 -25.46 10.52 12.17
CA GLN A 144 -25.73 11.79 12.84
C GLN A 144 -27.14 12.33 12.57
N PHE A 145 -27.70 12.05 11.39
CA PHE A 145 -29.08 12.41 11.06
C PHE A 145 -30.09 11.75 12.03
N LEU A 146 -29.85 10.49 12.43
CA LEU A 146 -30.67 9.83 13.46
C LEU A 146 -30.69 10.57 14.80
N GLY A 147 -29.52 11.01 15.26
CA GLY A 147 -29.39 11.69 16.55
C GLY A 147 -30.16 13.02 16.60
N LYS A 148 -30.37 13.67 15.44
CA LYS A 148 -31.04 14.96 15.33
C LYS A 148 -32.54 14.86 15.07
N GLU A 149 -32.99 13.84 14.32
CA GLU A 149 -34.38 13.73 13.86
C GLU A 149 -35.22 12.67 14.58
N LEU A 150 -34.71 12.01 15.63
CA LEU A 150 -35.44 10.96 16.36
C LEU A 150 -36.85 11.37 16.83
N ASN A 151 -37.11 12.67 16.99
CA ASN A 151 -38.42 13.22 17.37
C ASN A 151 -39.43 13.32 16.21
N ILE A 152 -39.01 13.16 14.95
CA ILE A 152 -39.85 13.32 13.74
C ILE A 152 -40.28 11.95 13.18
N TRP A 153 -39.45 10.91 13.35
CA TRP A 153 -39.66 9.56 12.80
C TRP A 153 -40.47 8.67 13.75
N ILE A 154 -41.73 9.05 14.02
CA ILE A 154 -42.61 8.33 14.98
C ILE A 154 -43.16 7.00 14.41
N ASN A 155 -43.13 6.80 13.08
CA ASN A 155 -43.67 5.60 12.46
C ASN A 155 -42.62 4.47 12.36
N LEU A 156 -42.94 3.29 12.91
CA LEU A 156 -42.09 2.09 12.89
C LEU A 156 -41.54 1.72 11.50
N LEU A 157 -42.32 1.92 10.43
CA LEU A 157 -41.90 1.65 9.04
C LEU A 157 -40.68 2.50 8.62
N SER A 158 -40.64 3.73 9.12
CA SER A 158 -39.61 4.70 8.80
C SER A 158 -38.29 4.39 9.54
N ILE A 159 -38.40 3.89 10.77
CA ILE A 159 -37.27 3.37 11.58
C ILE A 159 -36.69 2.10 10.93
N PHE A 160 -37.54 1.16 10.50
CA PHE A 160 -37.08 -0.09 9.88
C PHE A 160 -36.32 0.17 8.56
N SER A 161 -36.87 1.01 7.68
CA SER A 161 -36.18 1.40 6.45
C SER A 161 -34.82 2.04 6.73
N PHE A 162 -34.71 2.83 7.80
CA PHE A 162 -33.46 3.48 8.17
C PHE A 162 -32.41 2.49 8.69
N ILE A 163 -32.80 1.55 9.57
CA ILE A 163 -31.91 0.48 10.03
C ILE A 163 -31.38 -0.33 8.84
N CYS A 164 -32.24 -0.64 7.87
CA CYS A 164 -31.80 -1.32 6.65
C CYS A 164 -30.75 -0.51 5.84
N ILE A 165 -30.89 0.82 5.78
CA ILE A 165 -29.91 1.69 5.10
C ILE A 165 -28.57 1.63 5.84
N LEU A 166 -28.56 1.75 7.17
CA LEU A 166 -27.33 1.63 7.95
C LEU A 166 -26.65 0.27 7.79
N ASP A 167 -27.42 -0.82 7.77
CA ASP A 167 -26.89 -2.17 7.53
C ASP A 167 -26.20 -2.27 6.15
N ILE A 168 -26.75 -1.62 5.13
CA ILE A 168 -26.16 -1.58 3.78
C ILE A 168 -24.86 -0.78 3.79
N LEU A 169 -24.84 0.39 4.43
CA LEU A 169 -23.65 1.24 4.53
C LEU A 169 -22.53 0.57 5.33
N GLN A 170 -22.87 -0.10 6.43
CA GLN A 170 -21.90 -0.86 7.22
C GLN A 170 -21.31 -2.03 6.42
N ARG A 171 -22.14 -2.78 5.66
CA ARG A 171 -21.64 -3.84 4.78
C ARG A 171 -20.70 -3.28 3.70
N LYS A 172 -21.03 -2.12 3.13
CA LYS A 172 -20.18 -1.42 2.15
C LYS A 172 -18.82 -1.08 2.78
N CYS A 173 -18.81 -0.46 3.97
CA CYS A 173 -17.59 -0.13 4.70
C CYS A 173 -16.74 -1.37 4.99
N SER A 174 -17.34 -2.42 5.55
CA SER A 174 -16.65 -3.67 5.87
C SER A 174 -16.01 -4.31 4.63
N VAL A 175 -16.76 -4.43 3.53
CA VAL A 175 -16.23 -5.03 2.29
C VAL A 175 -15.06 -4.21 1.74
N ILE A 176 -15.16 -2.89 1.67
CA ILE A 176 -14.08 -2.05 1.13
C ILE A 176 -12.86 -2.07 2.05
N PHE A 177 -13.06 -2.11 3.38
CA PHE A 177 -11.97 -2.26 4.35
C PHE A 177 -11.20 -3.57 4.13
N ASP A 178 -11.93 -4.69 4.02
CA ASP A 178 -11.32 -6.00 3.81
C ASP A 178 -10.56 -6.06 2.49
N LEU A 179 -11.12 -5.48 1.43
CA LEU A 179 -10.45 -5.36 0.14
C LEU A 179 -9.18 -4.50 0.22
N SER A 180 -9.14 -3.50 1.09
CA SER A 180 -7.96 -2.64 1.31
C SER A 180 -6.85 -3.33 2.10
N CYS A 181 -7.20 -4.28 2.98
CA CYS A 181 -6.22 -5.01 3.79
C CYS A 181 -5.30 -5.91 2.94
N ASN A 182 -5.83 -6.50 1.87
CA ASN A 182 -5.08 -7.45 1.04
C ASN A 182 -3.91 -6.80 0.27
N PRO A 183 -4.08 -5.67 -0.43
CA PRO A 183 -2.97 -4.94 -1.04
C PRO A 183 -1.91 -4.50 -0.02
N ALA A 184 -2.32 -4.08 1.19
CA ALA A 184 -1.38 -3.70 2.25
C ALA A 184 -0.51 -4.88 2.70
N ARG A 185 -1.08 -6.09 2.78
CA ARG A 185 -0.33 -7.33 3.06
C ARG A 185 0.66 -7.69 1.96
N VAL A 186 0.28 -7.48 0.69
CA VAL A 186 1.20 -7.71 -0.43
C VAL A 186 2.32 -6.67 -0.43
N LEU A 187 2.04 -5.42 -0.07
CA LEU A 187 3.05 -4.37 0.05
C LEU A 187 4.02 -4.63 1.22
N GLU A 188 3.50 -5.10 2.36
CA GLU A 188 4.28 -5.62 3.49
C GLU A 188 5.23 -6.74 3.04
N PHE A 189 4.74 -7.67 2.22
CA PHE A 189 5.58 -8.71 1.64
C PHE A 189 6.70 -8.15 0.74
N CYS A 190 6.37 -7.23 -0.16
CA CYS A 190 7.37 -6.61 -1.04
C CYS A 190 8.47 -5.89 -0.27
N THR A 191 8.12 -5.15 0.79
CA THR A 191 9.10 -4.42 1.62
C THR A 191 10.01 -5.34 2.42
N ARG A 192 9.53 -6.53 2.80
CA ARG A 192 10.34 -7.55 3.47
C ARG A 192 11.33 -8.25 2.54
N GLU A 193 10.85 -8.71 1.39
CA GLU A 193 11.62 -9.60 0.53
C GLU A 193 12.44 -8.83 -0.52
N ILE A 194 12.04 -7.60 -0.86
CA ILE A 194 12.71 -6.72 -1.82
C ILE A 194 12.85 -5.29 -1.22
N PRO A 195 13.47 -5.13 -0.03
CA PRO A 195 13.59 -3.83 0.63
C PRO A 195 14.39 -2.83 -0.23
N GLN A 196 15.32 -3.32 -1.05
CA GLN A 196 16.16 -2.48 -1.90
C GLN A 196 15.38 -1.69 -2.96
N ALA A 197 14.19 -2.16 -3.38
CA ALA A 197 13.33 -1.41 -4.28
C ALA A 197 12.76 -0.12 -3.67
N PHE A 198 12.85 0.02 -2.34
CA PHE A 198 12.43 1.20 -1.59
C PHE A 198 13.63 1.97 -1.03
N LEU A 199 14.67 1.28 -0.57
CA LEU A 199 15.81 1.87 0.11
C LEU A 199 16.92 2.35 -0.84
N SER A 200 17.04 1.81 -2.05
CA SER A 200 18.10 2.15 -2.99
C SER A 200 17.63 3.08 -4.11
N GLY A 201 18.56 3.88 -4.64
CA GLY A 201 18.30 4.77 -5.77
C GLY A 201 17.48 5.99 -5.39
N VAL A 202 16.58 6.40 -6.28
CA VAL A 202 15.75 7.61 -6.08
C VAL A 202 14.69 7.30 -5.02
N ASP A 203 14.52 8.19 -4.05
CA ASP A 203 13.57 8.08 -2.92
C ASP A 203 12.08 7.98 -3.32
N THR A 204 11.74 7.89 -4.61
CA THR A 204 10.36 7.97 -5.11
C THR A 204 9.46 6.88 -4.51
N ASN A 205 9.93 5.63 -4.43
CA ASN A 205 9.13 4.54 -3.87
C ASN A 205 8.97 4.68 -2.36
N LEU A 206 10.02 5.08 -1.64
CA LEU A 206 9.96 5.29 -0.20
C LEU A 206 9.05 6.48 0.15
N ARG A 207 9.16 7.60 -0.58
CA ARG A 207 8.29 8.77 -0.41
C ARG A 207 6.82 8.42 -0.64
N ARG A 208 6.50 7.71 -1.73
CA ARG A 208 5.14 7.24 -2.01
C ARG A 208 4.62 6.29 -0.93
N LEU A 209 5.47 5.41 -0.42
CA LEU A 209 5.13 4.47 0.64
C LEU A 209 4.85 5.19 1.96
N THR A 210 5.70 6.13 2.35
CA THR A 210 5.52 6.96 3.53
C THR A 210 4.25 7.81 3.45
N GLU A 211 4.02 8.48 2.31
CA GLU A 211 2.79 9.24 2.07
C GLU A 211 1.55 8.34 2.18
N LEU A 212 1.59 7.13 1.63
CA LEU A 212 0.49 6.17 1.73
C LEU A 212 0.25 5.72 3.17
N ILE A 213 1.30 5.42 3.94
CA ILE A 213 1.19 5.04 5.36
C ILE A 213 0.53 6.18 6.13
N VAL A 214 1.04 7.40 5.99
CA VAL A 214 0.50 8.61 6.62
C VAL A 214 -0.96 8.82 6.21
N PHE A 215 -1.26 8.71 4.92
CA PHE A 215 -2.61 8.84 4.40
C PHE A 215 -3.57 7.83 5.05
N ILE A 216 -3.20 6.55 5.10
CA ILE A 216 -4.06 5.51 5.69
C ILE A 216 -4.26 5.76 7.18
N ILE A 217 -3.20 6.10 7.92
CA ILE A 217 -3.32 6.39 9.35
C ILE A 217 -4.24 7.59 9.57
N ASN A 218 -4.05 8.68 8.82
CA ASN A 218 -4.91 9.87 8.90
C ASN A 218 -6.38 9.54 8.64
N GLN A 219 -6.67 8.67 7.68
CA GLN A 219 -8.05 8.26 7.41
C GLN A 219 -8.66 7.51 8.59
N LEU A 220 -7.89 6.63 9.24
CA LEU A 220 -8.34 5.85 10.39
C LEU A 220 -8.49 6.72 11.65
N THR A 221 -7.66 7.76 11.83
CA THR A 221 -7.72 8.66 12.98
C THR A 221 -8.71 9.81 12.80
N SER A 222 -9.04 10.19 11.56
CA SER A 222 -9.98 11.28 11.27
C SER A 222 -11.43 10.97 11.64
N SER A 223 -11.78 9.69 11.87
CA SER A 223 -13.10 9.35 12.39
C SER A 223 -13.24 9.85 13.82
N VAL A 224 -14.26 10.67 14.06
CA VAL A 224 -14.50 11.41 15.33
C VAL A 224 -14.62 10.49 16.55
N ASP A 225 -14.86 9.19 16.35
CA ASP A 225 -15.04 8.20 17.41
C ASP A 225 -14.43 6.84 17.03
N PRO A 226 -13.44 6.33 17.79
CA PRO A 226 -12.89 4.98 17.61
C PRO A 226 -13.95 3.87 17.68
N GLU A 227 -15.02 4.05 18.47
CA GLU A 227 -16.13 3.08 18.55
C GLU A 227 -16.94 3.05 17.25
N PHE A 228 -17.03 4.19 16.55
CA PHE A 228 -17.71 4.28 15.27
C PHE A 228 -16.93 3.57 14.15
N LEU A 229 -15.60 3.65 14.16
CA LEU A 229 -14.76 2.88 13.23
C LEU A 229 -15.00 1.37 13.41
N ASP A 230 -14.97 0.90 14.66
CA ASP A 230 -15.25 -0.50 15.00
C ASP A 230 -16.67 -0.93 14.57
N LEU A 231 -17.67 -0.07 14.76
CA LEU A 231 -19.04 -0.31 14.27
C LEU A 231 -19.08 -0.42 12.75
N SER A 232 -18.39 0.47 12.04
CA SER A 232 -18.39 0.56 10.56
C SER A 232 -17.77 -0.67 9.90
N ILE A 233 -16.76 -1.28 10.53
CA ILE A 233 -16.07 -2.47 10.01
C ILE A 233 -16.62 -3.79 10.55
N ARG A 234 -17.53 -3.75 11.53
CA ARG A 234 -18.06 -4.94 12.20
C ARG A 234 -18.78 -5.87 11.22
N ARG A 235 -18.45 -7.16 11.26
CA ARG A 235 -19.20 -8.24 10.58
C ARG A 235 -20.13 -8.99 11.53
N PRO A 236 -21.20 -9.64 11.01
CA PRO A 236 -21.94 -10.68 11.73
C PRO A 236 -21.19 -12.02 11.83
N SER A 237 -19.98 -12.14 11.27
CA SER A 237 -19.18 -13.38 11.25
C SER A 237 -18.36 -13.58 12.53
N PRO A 238 -17.99 -14.83 12.89
CA PRO A 238 -17.14 -15.12 14.05
C PRO A 238 -15.68 -14.61 13.89
N GLU A 239 -15.24 -14.34 12.65
CA GLU A 239 -13.96 -13.68 12.39
C GLU A 239 -14.10 -12.17 12.71
N LYS A 240 -13.43 -11.75 13.79
CA LYS A 240 -13.47 -10.37 14.28
C LYS A 240 -12.61 -9.48 13.39
N VAL A 241 -13.22 -8.81 12.42
CA VAL A 241 -12.60 -7.68 11.70
C VAL A 241 -12.25 -6.61 12.73
N ASN A 242 -11.01 -6.16 12.73
CA ASN A 242 -10.51 -5.11 13.62
C ASN A 242 -9.52 -4.21 12.88
N GLY A 243 -9.29 -3.00 13.40
CA GLY A 243 -8.31 -2.05 12.83
C GLY A 243 -6.92 -2.66 12.62
N GLY A 244 -6.54 -3.64 13.44
CA GLY A 244 -5.28 -4.39 13.31
C GLY A 244 -5.09 -5.11 11.98
N MET A 245 -6.13 -5.37 11.19
CA MET A 245 -6.00 -5.99 9.86
C MET A 245 -5.25 -5.10 8.87
N ILE A 246 -5.41 -3.78 8.94
CA ILE A 246 -4.68 -2.81 8.12
C ILE A 246 -3.46 -2.25 8.86
N LEU A 247 -3.56 -2.02 10.17
CA LEU A 247 -2.45 -1.47 10.97
C LEU A 247 -1.27 -2.45 11.07
N GLY A 248 -1.54 -3.76 11.15
CA GLY A 248 -0.50 -4.79 11.19
C GLY A 248 0.45 -4.73 9.99
N PRO A 249 -0.06 -4.77 8.75
CA PRO A 249 0.73 -4.52 7.55
C PRO A 249 1.53 -3.22 7.56
N LEU A 250 0.95 -2.11 8.00
CA LEU A 250 1.65 -0.82 8.03
C LEU A 250 2.82 -0.83 9.03
N ALA A 251 2.61 -1.40 10.22
CA ALA A 251 3.68 -1.62 11.19
C ALA A 251 4.77 -2.52 10.61
N GLY A 252 4.39 -3.62 9.97
CA GLY A 252 5.32 -4.54 9.32
C GLY A 252 6.15 -3.88 8.22
N ILE A 253 5.53 -3.06 7.36
CA ILE A 253 6.21 -2.28 6.33
C ILE A 253 7.33 -1.42 6.94
N ILE A 254 7.00 -0.62 7.97
CA ILE A 254 7.98 0.27 8.61
C ILE A 254 9.12 -0.56 9.19
N LEU A 255 8.80 -1.63 9.92
CA LEU A 255 9.78 -2.51 10.55
C LEU A 255 10.69 -3.19 9.54
N ASN A 256 10.15 -3.71 8.44
CA ASN A 256 10.93 -4.34 7.38
C ASN A 256 11.99 -3.38 6.80
N LEU A 257 11.61 -2.11 6.62
CA LEU A 257 12.53 -1.09 6.11
C LEU A 257 13.58 -0.70 7.15
N LEU A 258 13.19 -0.56 8.43
CA LEU A 258 14.12 -0.26 9.52
C LEU A 258 15.14 -1.40 9.70
N ASP A 259 14.68 -2.65 9.73
CA ASP A 259 15.55 -3.82 9.84
C ASP A 259 16.51 -3.89 8.63
N ALA A 260 16.00 -3.72 7.40
CA ALA A 260 16.83 -3.74 6.19
C ALA A 260 17.84 -2.58 6.12
N SER A 261 17.52 -1.42 6.70
CA SER A 261 18.46 -0.29 6.79
C SER A 261 19.60 -0.53 7.78
N GLN A 262 19.40 -1.40 8.78
CA GLN A 262 20.42 -1.75 9.78
C GLN A 262 21.35 -2.88 9.31
N GLU A 263 20.86 -3.78 8.46
CA GLU A 263 21.63 -4.94 7.96
C GLU A 263 22.62 -4.59 6.83
N ALA A 264 22.44 -3.44 6.17
CA ALA A 264 23.28 -3.04 5.06
C ALA A 264 24.51 -2.24 5.53
N ASP A 265 25.69 -2.86 5.46
CA ASP A 265 26.97 -2.18 5.64
C ASP A 265 27.16 -1.11 4.54
N CYS A 266 27.07 0.17 4.91
CA CYS A 266 27.67 1.31 4.18
C CYS A 266 27.19 1.58 2.73
N GLY A 267 25.87 1.61 2.49
CA GLY A 267 25.29 2.07 1.21
C GLY A 267 24.55 3.41 1.32
N ASP A 268 24.50 4.18 0.22
CA ASP A 268 23.59 5.32 0.00
C ASP A 268 22.12 4.85 0.08
N HIS A 269 21.64 4.56 1.29
CA HIS A 269 20.23 4.27 1.53
C HIS A 269 19.46 5.55 1.73
N ASN A 270 18.24 5.56 1.20
CA ASN A 270 17.30 6.64 1.48
C ASN A 270 17.05 6.72 2.98
N ASP A 271 17.23 7.91 3.55
CA ASP A 271 17.01 8.16 4.97
C ASP A 271 15.51 8.09 5.29
N ILE A 272 15.12 6.96 5.89
CA ILE A 272 13.73 6.69 6.30
C ILE A 272 13.25 7.78 7.25
N VAL A 273 14.06 8.16 8.25
CA VAL A 273 13.65 9.11 9.29
C VAL A 273 13.41 10.47 8.66
N ASN A 274 14.34 10.95 7.82
CA ASN A 274 14.20 12.23 7.14
C ASN A 274 13.01 12.26 6.17
N ILE A 275 12.72 11.17 5.45
CA ILE A 275 11.56 11.11 4.55
C ILE A 275 10.26 11.16 5.35
N PHE A 276 10.15 10.41 6.46
CA PHE A 276 9.00 10.49 7.35
C PHE A 276 8.84 11.88 7.98
N ALA A 277 9.94 12.53 8.39
CA ALA A 277 9.92 13.88 8.95
C ALA A 277 9.51 14.95 7.91
N SER A 278 9.83 14.73 6.63
CA SER A 278 9.47 15.64 5.53
C SER A 278 7.97 15.66 5.17
N MET A 279 7.15 14.84 5.82
CA MET A 279 5.72 14.77 5.53
C MET A 279 4.96 15.89 6.27
N ASP A 280 4.11 16.64 5.56
CA ASP A 280 3.28 17.75 6.08
C ASP A 280 2.14 17.30 7.04
N CYS A 281 2.35 16.26 7.83
CA CYS A 281 1.36 15.68 8.75
C CYS A 281 1.80 15.86 10.20
N ALA A 282 1.78 17.12 10.64
CA ALA A 282 2.21 17.50 11.97
C ALA A 282 1.55 16.69 13.08
N GLU A 283 0.23 16.58 13.12
CA GLU A 283 -0.46 15.99 14.26
C GLU A 283 -0.31 14.47 14.37
N THR A 284 -0.34 13.74 13.26
CA THR A 284 -0.25 12.27 13.22
C THR A 284 1.16 11.75 13.48
N VAL A 285 2.19 12.52 13.12
CA VAL A 285 3.58 12.21 13.42
C VAL A 285 3.95 12.65 14.85
N LEU A 286 3.35 13.75 15.35
CA LEU A 286 3.64 14.30 16.68
C LEU A 286 2.94 13.56 17.84
N HIS A 287 1.69 13.09 17.67
CA HIS A 287 0.94 12.43 18.76
C HIS A 287 1.29 10.95 18.94
N GLY A 288 2.40 10.49 18.36
CA GLY A 288 2.73 9.08 18.24
C GLY A 288 1.95 8.49 17.08
N PHE A 289 2.62 7.64 16.29
CA PHE A 289 1.91 6.85 15.29
C PHE A 289 0.70 6.20 15.98
N TYR A 290 -0.51 6.33 15.44
CA TYR A 290 -1.69 5.57 15.90
C TYR A 290 -1.40 4.06 16.06
N LEU A 291 -0.38 3.56 15.34
CA LEU A 291 0.21 2.24 15.51
C LEU A 291 0.69 1.97 16.95
N LEU A 292 1.29 2.92 17.65
CA LEU A 292 1.77 2.78 19.03
C LEU A 292 0.62 2.83 20.05
N GLU A 293 -0.43 3.60 19.77
CA GLU A 293 -1.62 3.67 20.64
C GLU A 293 -2.53 2.45 20.50
N TYR A 294 -2.44 1.73 19.37
CA TYR A 294 -3.28 0.57 19.10
C TYR A 294 -3.01 -0.59 20.08
N ASN A 295 -4.08 -1.23 20.56
CA ASN A 295 -3.97 -2.37 21.46
C ASN A 295 -3.58 -3.65 20.71
N TRP A 296 -2.30 -3.98 20.72
CA TRP A 296 -1.74 -5.16 20.06
C TRP A 296 -1.92 -6.49 20.80
N ALA A 297 -2.54 -6.51 21.99
CA ALA A 297 -2.60 -7.71 22.86
C ALA A 297 -3.25 -8.96 22.21
N GLY A 298 -3.99 -8.80 21.11
CA GLY A 298 -4.57 -9.90 20.34
C GLY A 298 -3.73 -10.43 19.16
N LEU A 299 -2.75 -9.65 18.69
CA LEU A 299 -1.94 -9.94 17.49
C LEU A 299 -0.49 -10.28 17.83
N VAL A 300 0.04 -9.69 18.89
CA VAL A 300 1.40 -9.88 19.41
C VAL A 300 1.38 -11.07 20.36
N LYS A 301 2.15 -12.12 20.04
CA LYS A 301 2.17 -13.36 20.82
C LYS A 301 3.57 -13.77 21.29
N GLY A 302 4.63 -13.07 20.85
CA GLY A 302 6.02 -13.44 21.15
C GLY A 302 6.91 -12.28 21.61
N VAL A 303 8.10 -12.65 22.13
CA VAL A 303 9.15 -11.70 22.57
C VAL A 303 9.65 -10.83 21.40
N ASP A 304 9.75 -11.41 20.20
CA ASP A 304 10.17 -10.72 18.98
C ASP A 304 9.21 -9.60 18.56
N ASP A 305 7.93 -9.71 18.91
CA ASP A 305 6.94 -8.69 18.58
C ASP A 305 7.06 -7.48 19.53
N ILE A 306 7.51 -7.69 20.78
CA ILE A 306 7.76 -6.61 21.74
C ILE A 306 8.99 -5.78 21.34
N SER A 307 10.07 -6.43 20.86
CA SER A 307 11.23 -5.68 20.34
C SER A 307 10.88 -4.85 19.12
N LYS A 308 9.99 -5.35 18.26
CA LYS A 308 9.46 -4.61 17.12
C LYS A 308 8.66 -3.37 17.54
N LEU A 309 7.79 -3.47 18.55
CA LEU A 309 7.10 -2.29 19.08
C LEU A 309 8.07 -1.23 19.59
N LYS A 310 9.16 -1.63 20.28
CA LYS A 310 10.22 -0.70 20.71
C LYS A 310 10.94 -0.02 19.55
N GLN A 311 11.11 -0.70 18.42
CA GLN A 311 11.69 -0.06 17.23
C GLN A 311 10.76 1.04 16.69
N LEU A 312 9.44 0.81 16.67
CA LEU A 312 8.47 1.84 16.29
C LEU A 312 8.47 3.02 17.28
N GLU A 313 8.58 2.76 18.59
CA GLU A 313 8.73 3.81 19.62
C GLU A 313 10.00 4.64 19.40
N THR A 314 11.11 3.96 19.03
CA THR A 314 12.38 4.60 18.73
C THR A 314 12.26 5.50 17.51
N LEU A 315 11.67 5.02 16.42
CA LEU A 315 11.40 5.83 15.23
C LEU A 315 10.53 7.05 15.58
N SER A 316 9.46 6.86 16.33
CA SER A 316 8.58 7.95 16.76
C SER A 316 9.35 9.02 17.55
N SER A 317 10.23 8.62 18.46
CA SER A 317 11.07 9.55 19.23
C SER A 317 12.04 10.34 18.33
N LEU A 318 12.62 9.69 17.31
CA LEU A 318 13.51 10.35 16.34
C LEU A 318 12.76 11.39 15.50
N LEU A 319 11.54 11.06 15.06
CA LEU A 319 10.72 11.99 14.27
C LEU A 319 10.31 13.23 15.07
N ILE A 320 9.95 13.05 16.35
CA ILE A 320 9.63 14.17 17.25
C ILE A 320 10.86 15.08 17.40
N CYS A 321 12.03 14.51 17.70
CA CYS A 321 13.28 15.25 17.88
C CYS A 321 13.71 16.00 16.60
N GLN A 322 13.62 15.36 15.44
CA GLN A 322 13.99 15.98 14.16
C GLN A 322 13.07 17.15 13.82
N LYS A 323 11.78 17.04 14.13
CA LYS A 323 10.81 18.10 13.91
C LYS A 323 11.02 19.30 14.85
N GLU A 324 11.25 19.06 16.14
CA GLU A 324 11.59 20.12 17.09
C GLU A 324 12.84 20.90 16.63
N SER A 325 13.81 20.20 16.04
CA SER A 325 15.01 20.81 15.47
C SER A 325 14.72 21.64 14.22
N GLN A 326 13.86 21.17 13.31
CA GLN A 326 13.44 21.91 12.11
C GLN A 326 12.62 23.16 12.46
N GLU A 327 11.71 23.08 13.44
CA GLU A 327 10.93 24.23 13.91
C GLU A 327 11.86 25.29 14.54
N PHE A 328 12.88 24.86 15.27
CA PHE A 328 13.92 25.74 15.81
C PHE A 328 14.76 26.40 14.70
N GLU A 329 15.20 25.65 13.69
CA GLU A 329 15.96 26.19 12.55
C GLU A 329 15.14 27.18 11.70
N MET A 330 13.86 26.89 11.43
CA MET A 330 12.97 27.82 10.73
C MET A 330 12.72 29.11 11.51
N MET A 331 12.68 29.04 12.84
CA MET A 331 12.55 30.22 13.71
C MET A 331 13.82 31.09 13.72
N VAL A 332 14.99 30.50 13.45
CA VAL A 332 16.30 31.18 13.39
C VAL A 332 16.60 31.72 11.99
N CYS A 333 16.12 31.07 10.93
CA CYS A 333 16.40 31.42 9.52
C CYS A 333 15.35 32.32 8.85
N ALA A 334 14.31 32.75 9.57
CA ALA A 334 13.23 33.60 9.04
C ALA A 334 13.66 35.03 8.62
N GLU A 335 14.94 35.40 8.79
CA GLU A 335 15.45 36.73 8.44
C GLU A 335 16.21 36.81 7.10
N GLU A 336 16.50 35.69 6.41
CA GLU A 336 17.22 35.74 5.13
C GLU A 336 16.76 34.67 4.12
N SER A 337 15.85 35.00 3.20
CA SER A 337 15.88 34.47 1.82
C SER A 337 14.89 35.19 0.88
N ASN A 338 15.43 36.15 0.13
CA ASN A 338 14.88 36.59 -1.15
C ASN A 338 15.76 35.99 -2.26
N SER A 339 15.34 34.88 -2.87
CA SER A 339 15.78 34.52 -4.24
C SER A 339 14.80 33.55 -4.90
N ASP A 340 13.81 34.12 -5.60
CA ASP A 340 12.98 33.40 -6.57
C ASP A 340 13.79 33.04 -7.83
N ASN A 341 13.68 31.79 -8.30
CA ASN A 341 13.23 31.45 -9.66
C ASN A 341 13.54 30.02 -10.16
N ASN A 342 14.08 29.11 -9.33
CA ASN A 342 14.29 27.71 -9.75
C ASN A 342 13.39 26.72 -9.00
N ILE A 343 12.13 27.07 -8.73
CA ILE A 343 11.19 26.20 -7.99
C ILE A 343 10.41 25.32 -8.99
N CYS A 344 10.24 24.04 -8.64
CA CYS A 344 9.50 23.05 -9.41
C CYS A 344 8.06 23.49 -9.66
N CYS A 345 7.67 23.57 -10.93
CA CYS A 345 6.31 23.93 -11.37
C CYS A 345 5.22 22.89 -11.01
N ILE A 346 5.57 21.73 -10.48
CA ILE A 346 4.62 20.68 -10.09
C ILE A 346 4.35 20.71 -8.58
N CYS A 347 5.40 20.68 -7.74
CA CYS A 347 5.22 20.67 -6.29
C CYS A 347 5.33 22.06 -5.65
N TYR A 348 5.83 23.07 -6.35
CA TYR A 348 6.09 24.42 -5.83
C TYR A 348 6.95 24.46 -4.54
N ALA A 349 7.67 23.37 -4.25
CA ALA A 349 8.43 23.19 -3.00
C ALA A 349 9.90 22.84 -3.24
N CYS A 350 10.19 21.99 -4.22
CA CYS A 350 11.56 21.54 -4.51
C CYS A 350 12.20 22.35 -5.63
N GLU A 351 13.53 22.35 -5.71
CA GLU A 351 14.25 22.96 -6.84
C GLU A 351 14.02 22.19 -8.16
N ALA A 352 13.81 22.90 -9.26
CA ALA A 352 13.67 22.34 -10.60
C ALA A 352 15.05 21.86 -11.11
N ASN A 353 15.23 20.53 -11.16
CA ASN A 353 16.49 19.86 -11.53
C ASN A 353 16.32 18.72 -12.53
N ALA A 354 15.19 18.68 -13.24
CA ALA A 354 14.93 17.75 -14.33
C ALA A 354 14.26 18.48 -15.48
N GLN A 355 14.40 17.95 -16.70
CA GLN A 355 13.78 18.52 -17.91
C GLN A 355 13.07 17.42 -18.71
N PHE A 356 11.82 17.68 -19.11
CA PHE A 356 11.04 16.79 -19.98
C PHE A 356 11.33 17.06 -21.47
N VAL A 357 11.60 16.00 -22.24
CA VAL A 357 11.78 16.05 -23.70
C VAL A 357 10.50 15.53 -24.38
N PRO A 358 9.97 16.23 -25.41
CA PRO A 358 10.51 17.41 -26.11
C PRO A 358 10.03 18.77 -25.56
N CYS A 359 9.13 18.79 -24.57
CA CYS A 359 8.43 20.01 -24.18
C CYS A 359 9.26 21.00 -23.33
N SER A 360 10.48 20.63 -22.95
CA SER A 360 11.48 21.46 -22.23
C SER A 360 11.04 22.01 -20.88
N HIS A 361 9.94 21.51 -20.31
CA HIS A 361 9.47 21.94 -18.99
C HIS A 361 10.35 21.35 -17.88
N SER A 362 10.62 22.17 -16.87
CA SER A 362 11.57 21.86 -15.80
C SER A 362 10.88 21.62 -14.44
N PRO A 363 10.52 20.37 -14.10
CA PRO A 363 10.13 19.99 -12.73
C PRO A 363 11.35 19.61 -11.88
N CYS A 364 11.13 19.33 -10.59
CA CYS A 364 12.09 18.55 -9.81
C CYS A 364 12.05 17.08 -10.25
N PHE A 365 13.16 16.39 -10.05
CA PHE A 365 13.35 15.00 -10.46
C PHE A 365 12.35 14.05 -9.79
N GLY A 366 11.97 14.30 -8.53
CA GLY A 366 10.94 13.53 -7.82
C GLY A 366 9.54 13.66 -8.43
N CYS A 367 9.13 14.88 -8.82
CA CYS A 367 7.88 15.07 -9.55
C CYS A 367 7.93 14.42 -10.93
N LYS A 368 9.11 14.46 -11.60
CA LYS A 368 9.32 13.78 -12.87
C LYS A 368 9.15 12.27 -12.76
N THR A 369 9.87 11.61 -11.85
CA THR A 369 9.77 10.15 -11.66
C THR A 369 8.36 9.75 -11.29
N ARG A 370 7.70 10.48 -10.38
CA ARG A 370 6.30 10.21 -9.99
C ARG A 370 5.30 10.40 -11.13
N HIS A 371 5.45 11.42 -11.96
CA HIS A 371 4.53 11.72 -13.06
C HIS A 371 4.57 10.63 -14.15
N VAL A 372 5.78 10.25 -14.57
CA VAL A 372 5.99 9.27 -15.65
C VAL A 372 5.46 7.89 -15.28
N LEU A 373 5.35 7.56 -13.98
CA LEU A 373 4.75 6.30 -13.52
C LEU A 373 3.28 6.14 -13.95
N ASN A 374 2.52 7.23 -14.02
CA ASN A 374 1.08 7.18 -14.29
C ASN A 374 0.68 7.81 -15.63
N CYS A 375 1.50 8.70 -16.18
CA CYS A 375 1.16 9.41 -17.40
C CYS A 375 2.41 9.72 -18.24
N GLN A 376 2.42 9.24 -19.49
CA GLN A 376 3.45 9.58 -20.47
C GLN A 376 3.22 10.95 -21.12
N ARG A 377 2.24 11.74 -20.69
CA ARG A 377 1.99 13.10 -21.23
C ARG A 377 2.19 14.14 -20.15
N TYR A 378 2.90 15.20 -20.46
CA TYR A 378 3.18 16.27 -19.51
C TYR A 378 1.91 17.05 -19.14
N PHE A 379 1.75 17.38 -17.85
CA PHE A 379 0.51 17.95 -17.30
C PHE A 379 0.07 19.25 -18.00
N PHE A 380 1.00 20.20 -18.22
CA PHE A 380 0.62 21.54 -18.70
C PHE A 380 0.49 21.63 -20.22
N CYS A 381 1.35 20.95 -20.99
CA CYS A 381 1.35 21.05 -22.45
C CYS A 381 0.79 19.82 -23.17
N ASN A 382 0.44 18.76 -22.43
CA ASN A 382 -0.08 17.50 -22.96
C ASN A 382 0.82 16.80 -23.99
N ALA A 383 2.09 17.22 -24.13
CA ALA A 383 3.06 16.59 -25.01
C ALA A 383 3.47 15.23 -24.45
N THR A 384 3.61 14.23 -25.34
CA THR A 384 4.15 12.92 -24.97
C THR A 384 5.61 13.07 -24.57
N VAL A 385 5.91 12.73 -23.32
CA VAL A 385 7.24 12.69 -22.74
C VAL A 385 7.96 11.46 -23.28
N THR A 386 9.01 11.67 -24.06
CA THR A 386 9.84 10.59 -24.61
C THR A 386 11.03 10.28 -23.72
N GLU A 387 11.57 11.30 -23.06
CA GLU A 387 12.75 11.19 -22.20
C GLU A 387 12.69 12.30 -21.15
N ALA A 388 13.36 12.10 -20.01
CA ALA A 388 13.53 13.17 -19.04
C ALA A 388 14.90 13.11 -18.38
N VAL A 389 15.68 14.16 -18.61
CA VAL A 389 17.10 14.29 -18.28
C VAL A 389 17.25 15.04 -16.96
N ARG A 390 18.18 14.62 -16.10
CA ARG A 390 18.56 15.39 -14.90
C ARG A 390 19.51 16.50 -15.35
N THR A 391 19.19 17.74 -15.02
CA THR A 391 20.13 18.84 -15.22
C THR A 391 21.09 18.82 -14.03
N GLU A 392 22.28 18.24 -14.23
CA GLU A 392 23.37 18.38 -13.26
C GLU A 392 23.70 19.87 -13.13
N ALA A 393 23.69 20.40 -11.90
CA ALA A 393 24.18 21.73 -11.63
C ALA A 393 25.69 21.75 -11.95
N GLU A 394 26.12 22.72 -12.75
CA GLU A 394 27.50 22.92 -13.14
C GLU A 394 28.41 22.98 -11.90
N ALA A 395 29.20 21.92 -11.68
CA ALA A 395 30.41 22.00 -10.87
C ALA A 395 31.44 22.83 -11.64
N ALA A 396 31.29 24.15 -11.61
CA ALA A 396 32.27 25.09 -12.15
C ALA A 396 32.34 26.31 -11.24
N ASN A 397 33.25 26.27 -10.26
CA ASN A 397 34.17 27.35 -9.88
C ASN A 397 34.73 27.12 -8.47
N ILE A 398 35.86 26.44 -8.35
CA ILE A 398 36.97 26.87 -7.48
C ILE A 398 38.26 26.58 -8.24
N ALA A 399 38.88 27.65 -8.74
CA ALA A 399 40.30 27.68 -9.10
C ALA A 399 41.12 28.02 -7.86
#